data_AF-A0A524CAQ6-F1
#
_entry.id   AF-A0A524CAQ6-F1
#
_cell.length_a   1.000
_cell.length_b   1.000
_cell.length_c   1.000
_cell.angle_alpha   90.00
_cell.angle_beta   90.00
_cell.angle_gamma   90.00
#
_symmetry.space_group_name_H-M   'P 1'
#
loop_
_entity.id
_entity.type
_entity.pdbx_description
1 polymer ?
#
loop_
_entity_poly.entity_id
_entity_poly.type
_entity_poly.pdbx_seq_one_letter_code
_entity_poly.pdbx_strand_id
1 'polypeptide(L)' 'MGYSPPKKITVVVSFLLLALGFLLVISIFWIDDIWNVLQTITIPGLSSTELWVIIALVLIFLSWLLFFIGINYRGI' A
#
# COMPACT_ATOMS: atom_id res chain seq x y z
N MET A 1 -27.85 1.35 2.43
CA MET A 1 -26.77 0.68 3.18
C MET A 1 -26.51 1.49 4.43
N GLY A 2 -26.61 0.90 5.62
CA GLY A 2 -26.37 1.63 6.86
C GLY A 2 -24.87 1.80 7.07
N TYR A 3 -24.40 3.04 7.15
CA TYR A 3 -23.03 3.34 7.56
C TYR A 3 -22.74 2.63 8.89
N SER A 4 -21.79 1.70 8.88
CA SER A 4 -21.28 1.08 10.10
C SER A 4 -19.85 1.55 10.32
N PRO A 5 -19.50 2.04 11.52
CA PRO A 5 -18.15 2.51 11.77
C PRO A 5 -17.18 1.32 11.66
N PRO A 6 -16.07 1.45 10.88
CA PRO A 6 -15.05 0.41 10.80
C PRO A 6 -14.41 0.19 12.17
N LYS A 7 -13.96 -1.04 12.44
CA LYS A 7 -13.28 -1.35 13.70
C LYS A 7 -11.96 -0.59 13.78
N LYS A 8 -11.54 -0.24 15.01
CA LYS A 8 -10.26 0.45 15.27
C LYS A 8 -9.07 -0.28 14.62
N ILE A 9 -9.06 -1.61 14.65
CA ILE A 9 -8.00 -2.44 14.03
C ILE A 9 -7.97 -2.25 12.52
N THR A 10 -9.13 -2.30 11.84
CA THR A 10 -9.23 -2.08 10.39
C THR A 10 -8.68 -0.69 10.00
N VAL A 11 -9.00 0.33 10.79
CA VAL A 11 -8.46 1.69 10.60
C VAL A 11 -6.94 1.71 10.75
N VAL A 12 -6.40 1.13 11.83
CA VAL A 12 -4.94 1.07 12.07
C VAL A 12 -4.22 0.32 10.94
N VAL A 13 -4.73 -0.84 10.52
CA VAL A 13 -4.11 -1.65 9.45
C VAL A 13 -4.18 -0.93 8.11
N SER A 14 -5.33 -0.34 7.75
CA SER A 14 -5.47 0.44 6.52
C SER A 14 -4.52 1.64 6.51
N PHE A 15 -4.35 2.33 7.64
CA PHE A 15 -3.42 3.44 7.75
C PHE A 15 -1.96 3.01 7.60
N LEU A 16 -1.56 1.89 8.23
CA LEU A 16 -0.22 1.34 8.09
C LEU A 16 0.09 0.93 6.65
N LEU A 17 -0.86 0.28 5.96
CA LEU A 17 -0.70 -0.09 4.54
C LEU A 17 -0.60 1.15 3.65
N LEU A 18 -1.39 2.19 3.93
CA LEU A 18 -1.32 3.46 3.20
C LEU A 18 0.04 4.12 3.40
N ALA A 19 0.51 4.21 4.65
CA ALA A 19 1.79 4.81 4.99
C ALA A 19 2.95 4.06 4.34
N LEU A 20 2.93 2.72 4.33
CA LEU A 20 3.92 1.90 3.64
C LEU A 20 3.92 2.13 2.13
N GLY A 21 2.74 2.15 1.50
CA GLY A 21 2.62 2.44 0.07
C GLY A 21 3.16 3.83 -0.27
N PHE A 22 2.83 4.84 0.54
CA PHE A 22 3.28 6.21 0.32
C PHE A 22 4.78 6.38 0.55
N LEU A 23 5.34 5.74 1.59
CA LEU A 23 6.78 5.69 1.83
C LEU A 23 7.53 5.05 0.67
N LEU A 24 7.00 3.95 0.11
CA LEU A 24 7.57 3.34 -1.09
C LEU A 24 7.59 4.31 -2.27
N VAL A 25 6.47 5.00 -2.56
CA VAL A 25 6.43 6.02 -3.62
C VAL A 25 7.46 7.11 -3.38
N ILE A 26 7.49 7.71 -2.18
CA ILE A 26 8.47 8.76 -1.85
C ILE A 26 9.90 8.24 -2.01
N SER A 27 10.18 7.02 -1.56
CA SER A 27 11.51 6.44 -1.66
C SER A 27 11.97 6.25 -3.10
N ILE A 28 11.07 5.85 -4.01
CA ILE A 28 11.36 5.65 -5.43
C ILE A 28 11.69 6.97 -6.13
N PHE A 29 10.97 8.05 -5.79
CA PHE A 29 11.07 9.34 -6.50
C PHE A 29 12.03 10.35 -5.85
N TRP A 30 12.31 10.21 -4.56
CA TRP A 30 12.97 11.25 -3.77
C TRP A 30 14.23 10.79 -3.03
N ILE A 31 14.45 9.48 -2.92
CA ILE A 31 15.57 8.90 -2.16
C ILE A 31 16.33 7.92 -3.06
N ASP A 32 17.25 8.46 -3.86
CA ASP A 32 18.09 7.67 -4.78
C ASP A 32 18.98 6.63 -4.09
N ASP A 33 19.19 6.72 -2.76
CA ASP A 33 20.08 5.79 -2.03
C ASP A 33 19.34 4.57 -1.45
N ILE A 34 17.99 4.56 -1.47
CA ILE A 34 17.21 3.42 -0.98
C ILE A 34 17.24 2.24 -1.97
N TRP A 35 17.65 2.46 -3.22
CA TRP A 35 17.86 1.39 -4.21
C TRP A 35 18.90 0.35 -3.75
N ASN A 36 19.79 0.69 -2.81
CA ASN A 36 20.72 -0.26 -2.19
C ASN A 36 20.04 -1.19 -1.16
N VAL A 37 18.91 -0.77 -0.58
CA VAL A 37 18.13 -1.54 0.41
C VAL A 37 16.99 -2.31 -0.27
N LEU A 38 16.37 -1.73 -1.28
CA LEU A 38 15.37 -2.38 -2.13
C LEU A 38 16.09 -3.33 -3.08
N GLN A 39 16.19 -4.62 -2.71
CA GLN A 39 16.75 -5.63 -3.60
C GLN A 39 16.08 -5.57 -4.98
N THR A 40 16.92 -5.62 -6.01
CA THR A 40 16.52 -5.72 -7.42
C THR A 40 15.79 -7.05 -7.63
N ILE A 41 14.48 -7.04 -7.40
CA ILE A 41 13.59 -8.09 -7.88
C ILE A 41 13.47 -7.87 -9.38
N THR A 42 14.02 -8.79 -10.17
CA THR A 42 13.93 -8.76 -11.63
C THR A 42 12.83 -9.71 -12.07
N ILE A 43 11.77 -9.16 -12.66
CA ILE A 43 10.82 -9.94 -13.47
C ILE A 43 11.17 -9.68 -14.94
N PRO A 44 11.30 -10.72 -15.78
CA PRO A 44 11.58 -10.54 -17.20
C PRO A 44 10.55 -9.62 -17.86
N GLY A 45 11.02 -8.52 -18.46
CA GLY A 45 10.16 -7.53 -19.13
C GLY A 45 9.69 -6.36 -18.26
N LEU A 46 10.08 -6.30 -16.97
CA LEU A 46 9.80 -5.18 -16.07
C LEU A 46 11.10 -4.68 -15.44
N SER A 47 11.30 -3.36 -15.44
CA SER A 47 12.35 -2.74 -14.63
C SER A 47 12.00 -2.86 -13.15
N SER A 48 13.01 -2.91 -12.28
CA SER A 48 12.80 -2.97 -10.83
C SER A 48 12.01 -1.76 -10.32
N THR A 49 12.20 -0.59 -10.92
CA THR A 49 11.45 0.62 -10.58
C THR A 49 9.96 0.48 -10.88
N GLU A 50 9.59 0.01 -12.06
CA GLU A 50 8.18 -0.23 -12.43
C GLU A 50 7.52 -1.23 -11.48
N LEU A 51 8.26 -2.28 -11.10
CA LEU A 51 7.81 -3.29 -10.15
C LEU A 51 7.49 -2.70 -8.77
N TRP A 52 8.39 -1.90 -8.22
CA TRP A 52 8.20 -1.25 -6.92
C TRP A 52 7.06 -0.22 -6.95
N VAL A 53 6.88 0.49 -8.07
CA VAL A 53 5.72 1.38 -8.27
C VAL A 53 4.41 0.59 -8.28
N ILE A 54 4.36 -0.56 -8.98
CA ILE A 54 3.17 -1.42 -9.00
C ILE A 54 2.85 -1.92 -7.58
N ILE A 55 3.86 -2.38 -6.83
CA ILE A 55 3.68 -2.82 -5.44
C ILE A 55 3.14 -1.69 -4.56
N ALA A 56 3.68 -0.48 -4.70
CA ALA A 56 3.23 0.68 -3.94
C ALA A 56 1.76 1.01 -4.23
N LEU A 57 1.35 0.98 -5.50
CA LEU A 57 -0.04 1.19 -5.90
C LEU A 57 -0.97 0.10 -5.36
N VAL A 58 -0.54 -1.17 -5.38
CA VAL A 58 -1.31 -2.28 -4.81
C VAL A 58 -1.51 -2.10 -3.30
N LEU A 59 -0.49 -1.64 -2.56
CA LEU A 59 -0.61 -1.37 -1.12
C LEU A 59 -1.59 -0.23 -0.82
N ILE A 60 -1.54 0.85 -1.60
CA ILE A 60 -2.48 1.98 -1.47
C ILE A 60 -3.91 1.51 -1.78
N PHE A 61 -4.09 0.73 -2.84
CA PHE A 61 -5.39 0.17 -3.19
C PHE A 61 -5.94 -0.77 -2.11
N LEU A 62 -5.11 -1.66 -1.57
CA LEU A 62 -5.48 -2.59 -0.49
C LEU A 62 -5.89 -1.84 0.78
N SER A 63 -5.20 -0.76 1.12
CA SER A 63 -5.58 0.12 2.23
C SER A 63 -7.01 0.65 2.05
N TRP A 64 -7.31 1.19 0.87
CA TRP A 64 -8.64 1.70 0.52
C TRP A 64 -9.71 0.61 0.54
N LEU A 65 -9.40 -0.56 -0.02
CA LEU A 65 -10.31 -1.70 -0.08
C LEU A 65 -10.66 -2.21 1.32
N LEU A 66 -9.67 -2.33 2.22
CA LEU A 66 -9.90 -2.73 3.61
C LEU A 66 -10.78 -1.71 4.34
N PHE A 67 -10.55 -0.42 4.13
CA PHE A 67 -11.36 0.63 4.73
C PHE A 67 -12.82 0.58 4.21
N PHE A 68 -12.99 0.40 2.90
CA PHE A 68 -14.31 0.26 2.28
C PHE A 68 -15.07 -0.98 2.78
N ILE A 69 -14.40 -2.14 2.89
CA ILE A 69 -15.01 -3.35 3.46
C ILE A 69 -15.36 -3.13 4.93
N GLY A 70 -14.48 -2.47 5.69
CA GLY A 70 -14.72 -2.12 7.09
C GLY A 70 -16.01 -1.31 7.30
N ILE A 71 -16.31 -0.38 6.39
CA ILE A 71 -17.53 0.43 6.43
C ILE A 71 -18.78 -0.38 6.05
N ASN A 72 -18.69 -1.20 5.01
CA ASN A 72 -19.86 -1.84 4.40
C ASN A 72 -20.28 -3.16 5.08
N TYR A 73 -19.34 -3.93 5.62
CA TYR A 73 -19.59 -5.30 6.07
C TYR A 73 -19.49 -5.49 7.60
N ARG A 74 -19.52 -4.43 8.42
CA ARG A 74 -19.38 -4.51 9.88
C ARG A 74 -18.10 -5.25 10.37
N GLY A 75 -17.07 -5.32 9.53
CA GLY A 75 -15.69 -5.68 9.85
C GLY A 75 -15.41 -7.17 10.15
N ILE A 76 -14.31 -7.65 9.56
CA ILE A 76 -13.30 -8.35 10.36
C ILE A 76 -12.46 -7.27 11.06
#